data_AF-A0A661VYF9-F1
#
_entry.id   AF-A0A661VYF9-F1
#
_cell.length_a   1.000
_cell.length_b   1.000
_cell.length_c   1.000
_cell.angle_alpha   90.00
_cell.angle_beta   90.00
_cell.angle_gamma   90.00
#
_symmetry.space_group_name_H-M   'P 1'
#
loop_
_entity.id
_entity.type
_entity.pdbx_description
1 polymer ?
#
loop_
_entity_poly.entity_id
_entity_poly.type
_entity_poly.pdbx_seq_one_letter_code
_entity_poly.pdbx_strand_id
1 'polypeptide(L)'
;MNKTELYNKMIEDVAEIKMSKAAMEQLITIIDTNMKPKAGGGSSKNPAILDEAGEIVEAYCRYEEAYFPAEDMVMSKGKSKGYSRVAIGRWNKAQRLVKKMTEKYMDLADPMSDEAKEIKVTIKELKECSLSPSCHQNGSLATLLETVEETTKPVKTEKEA
;
A
#
# COMPACT_ATOMS: atom_id res chain seq x y z
N MET A 1 -1.52 -14.73 -23.33
CA MET A 1 -2.03 -15.91 -22.62
C MET A 1 -1.81 -15.72 -21.13
N ASN A 2 -2.88 -15.55 -20.35
CA ASN A 2 -2.83 -15.42 -18.90
C ASN A 2 -2.66 -16.81 -18.23
N LYS A 3 -2.40 -16.86 -16.92
CA LYS A 3 -2.14 -18.15 -16.21
C LYS A 3 -3.33 -19.11 -16.26
N THR A 4 -4.55 -18.58 -16.28
CA THR A 4 -5.78 -19.38 -16.39
C THR A 4 -5.93 -19.96 -17.80
N GLU A 5 -5.67 -19.17 -18.84
CA GLU A 5 -5.67 -19.62 -20.23
C GLU A 5 -4.60 -20.68 -20.49
N LEU A 6 -3.40 -20.54 -19.92
CA LEU A 6 -2.34 -21.54 -20.01
C LEU A 6 -2.72 -22.85 -19.29
N TYR A 7 -3.33 -22.76 -18.10
CA TYR A 7 -3.81 -23.92 -17.35
C TYR A 7 -4.91 -24.66 -18.13
N ASN A 8 -5.91 -23.94 -18.64
CA ASN A 8 -7.00 -24.54 -19.42
C ASN A 8 -6.47 -25.25 -20.67
N LYS A 9 -5.56 -24.60 -21.41
CA LYS A 9 -4.94 -25.19 -22.58
C LYS A 9 -4.17 -26.47 -22.26
N MET A 10 -3.43 -26.51 -21.15
CA MET A 10 -2.72 -27.73 -20.76
C MET A 10 -3.65 -28.87 -20.34
N ILE A 11 -4.80 -28.57 -19.73
CA ILE A 11 -5.81 -29.59 -19.42
C ILE A 11 -6.44 -30.13 -20.71
N GLU A 12 -6.74 -29.27 -21.68
CA GLU A 12 -7.21 -29.66 -23.02
C GLU A 12 -6.19 -30.54 -23.76
N ASP A 13 -4.93 -30.10 -23.83
CA ASP A 13 -3.84 -30.84 -24.48
C ASP A 13 -3.66 -32.23 -23.83
N VAL A 14 -3.79 -32.36 -22.51
CA VAL A 14 -3.69 -33.65 -21.80
C VAL A 14 -4.85 -34.59 -22.10
N ALA A 15 -6.06 -34.05 -22.30
CA ALA A 15 -7.23 -34.86 -22.65
C ALA A 15 -7.12 -35.46 -24.07
N GLU A 16 -6.36 -34.82 -24.96
CA GLU A 16 -6.16 -35.29 -26.34
C GLU A 16 -5.04 -36.34 -26.47
N ILE A 17 -4.14 -36.45 -25.49
CA ILE A 17 -3.05 -37.43 -25.53
C ILE A 17 -3.60 -38.84 -25.27
N LYS A 18 -3.31 -39.76 -26.19
CA LYS A 18 -3.57 -41.19 -26.01
C LYS A 18 -2.67 -41.77 -24.92
N MET A 19 -3.20 -41.87 -23.71
CA MET A 19 -2.57 -42.56 -22.58
C MET A 19 -3.59 -43.38 -21.79
N SER A 20 -3.11 -44.20 -20.84
CA SER A 20 -4.00 -44.94 -19.94
C SER A 20 -4.73 -43.96 -19.01
N LYS A 21 -5.96 -44.33 -18.59
CA LYS A 21 -6.75 -43.50 -17.66
C LYS A 21 -5.99 -43.15 -16.37
N ALA A 22 -5.27 -44.13 -15.81
CA ALA A 22 -4.48 -43.92 -14.61
C ALA A 22 -3.33 -42.92 -14.81
N ALA A 23 -2.66 -42.96 -15.97
CA ALA A 23 -1.60 -41.99 -16.28
C ALA A 23 -2.18 -40.58 -16.50
N MET A 24 -3.35 -40.48 -17.14
CA MET A 24 -4.07 -39.22 -17.36
C MET A 24 -4.48 -38.57 -16.03
N GLU A 25 -5.05 -39.34 -15.10
CA GLU A 25 -5.44 -38.85 -13.78
C GLU A 25 -4.24 -38.37 -12.94
N GLN A 26 -3.12 -39.09 -13.01
CA GLN A 26 -1.87 -38.66 -12.35
C GLN A 26 -1.34 -37.36 -12.94
N LEU A 27 -1.35 -37.22 -14.27
CA LEU A 27 -0.86 -36.02 -14.94
C LEU A 27 -1.75 -34.81 -14.64
N ILE A 28 -3.07 -34.97 -14.68
CA ILE A 28 -4.04 -33.94 -14.28
C ILE A 28 -3.80 -33.54 -12.82
N THR A 29 -3.55 -34.49 -11.92
CA THR A 29 -3.27 -34.20 -10.50
C THR A 29 -1.99 -33.37 -10.34
N ILE A 30 -0.93 -33.67 -11.10
CA ILE A 30 0.32 -32.91 -11.09
C ILE A 30 0.08 -31.49 -11.62
N ILE A 31 -0.67 -31.34 -12.71
CA ILE A 31 -1.02 -30.04 -13.28
C ILE A 31 -1.89 -29.26 -12.29
N ASP A 32 -2.89 -29.86 -11.68
CA ASP A 32 -3.76 -29.20 -10.69
C ASP A 32 -2.97 -28.72 -9.47
N THR A 33 -2.02 -29.52 -8.99
CA THR A 33 -1.23 -29.17 -7.81
C THR A 33 -0.28 -27.99 -8.07
N ASN A 34 0.30 -27.91 -9.28
CA ASN A 34 1.38 -26.97 -9.58
C ASN A 34 0.93 -25.75 -10.39
N MET A 35 -0.10 -25.91 -11.22
CA MET A 35 -0.47 -24.96 -12.27
C MET A 35 -1.88 -24.40 -12.10
N LYS A 36 -2.75 -25.06 -11.33
CA LYS A 36 -4.09 -24.52 -11.05
C LYS A 36 -3.93 -23.14 -10.45
N PRO A 37 -4.54 -22.11 -11.06
CA PRO A 37 -4.57 -20.80 -10.45
C PRO A 37 -5.16 -20.96 -9.05
N LYS A 38 -4.37 -20.70 -8.01
CA LYS A 38 -4.91 -20.63 -6.65
C LYS A 38 -6.09 -19.67 -6.71
N ALA A 39 -7.22 -20.03 -6.09
CA ALA A 39 -8.32 -19.13 -5.82
C ALA A 39 -7.85 -18.04 -4.83
N GLY A 40 -6.90 -17.22 -5.26
CA GLY A 40 -6.37 -16.06 -4.58
C GLY A 40 -7.31 -14.91 -4.83
N GLY A 41 -8.51 -15.05 -4.31
CA GLY A 41 -9.56 -14.06 -4.35
C GLY A 41 -10.39 -14.23 -3.10
N GLY A 42 -9.78 -14.01 -1.93
CA GLY A 42 -10.58 -13.78 -0.73
C GLY A 42 -11.57 -12.68 -1.09
N SER A 43 -12.86 -12.91 -0.85
CA SER A 43 -13.87 -11.86 -0.92
C SER A 43 -13.34 -10.70 -0.09
N SER A 44 -12.98 -9.60 -0.74
CA SER A 44 -12.56 -8.40 -0.05
C SER A 44 -13.69 -8.04 0.90
N LYS A 45 -13.38 -7.79 2.19
CA LYS A 45 -14.36 -7.26 3.15
C LYS A 45 -15.07 -6.02 2.58
N ASN A 46 -14.34 -5.26 1.76
CA ASN A 46 -14.81 -4.07 1.07
C ASN A 46 -14.49 -4.21 -0.44
N PRO A 47 -15.37 -4.85 -1.23
CA PRO A 47 -15.17 -5.02 -2.67
C PRO A 47 -15.27 -3.68 -3.41
N ALA A 48 -14.61 -3.55 -4.57
CA ALA A 48 -14.79 -2.37 -5.41
C ALA A 48 -16.22 -2.27 -5.94
N ILE A 49 -16.72 -1.04 -6.08
CA ILE A 49 -18.03 -0.77 -6.68
C ILE A 49 -17.80 -0.62 -8.18
N LEU A 50 -18.61 -1.34 -8.97
CA LEU A 50 -18.52 -1.38 -10.42
C LEU A 50 -19.71 -0.67 -11.06
N ASP A 51 -19.53 -0.10 -12.24
CA ASP A 51 -20.62 0.37 -13.09
C ASP A 51 -21.28 -0.77 -13.89
N GLU A 52 -22.26 -0.43 -14.74
CA GLU A 52 -22.96 -1.38 -15.63
C GLU A 52 -22.03 -2.05 -16.66
N ALA A 53 -20.89 -1.43 -16.98
CA ALA A 53 -19.88 -1.99 -17.88
C ALA A 53 -18.87 -2.90 -17.15
N GLY A 54 -18.94 -2.98 -15.82
CA GLY A 54 -18.01 -3.74 -14.98
C GLY A 54 -16.70 -3.00 -14.66
N GLU A 55 -16.63 -1.69 -14.94
CA GLU A 55 -15.48 -0.85 -14.61
C GLU A 55 -15.57 -0.34 -13.18
N ILE A 56 -14.41 -0.20 -12.51
CA ILE A 56 -14.36 0.26 -11.11
C ILE A 56 -14.67 1.76 -11.06
N VAL A 57 -15.78 2.11 -10.42
CA VAL A 57 -16.16 3.51 -10.14
C VAL A 57 -15.66 3.99 -8.78
N GLU A 58 -15.73 3.12 -7.76
CA GLU A 58 -15.23 3.43 -6.43
C GLU A 58 -14.47 2.25 -5.83
N ALA A 59 -13.46 2.55 -5.02
CA ALA A 59 -12.73 1.53 -4.28
C ALA A 59 -12.43 1.98 -2.86
N TYR A 60 -12.34 0.99 -1.96
CA TYR A 60 -12.10 1.23 -0.54
C TYR A 60 -10.63 1.59 -0.25
N CYS A 61 -10.42 2.71 0.45
CA CYS A 61 -9.15 3.07 1.04
C CYS A 61 -9.02 2.49 2.46
N ARG A 62 -8.00 1.64 2.70
CA ARG A 62 -7.78 1.05 4.03
C ARG A 62 -7.32 2.03 5.10
N TYR A 63 -6.75 3.15 4.69
CA TYR A 63 -6.20 4.15 5.61
C TYR A 63 -7.24 5.19 6.02
N GLU A 64 -8.14 5.54 5.12
CA GLU A 64 -9.22 6.49 5.42
C GLU A 64 -10.53 5.77 5.81
N GLU A 65 -10.56 4.44 5.66
CA GLU A 65 -11.71 3.55 5.89
C GLU A 65 -12.99 3.99 5.19
N ALA A 66 -12.84 4.55 3.99
CA ALA A 66 -13.93 5.04 3.16
C ALA A 66 -13.73 4.63 1.71
N TYR A 67 -14.83 4.66 0.95
CA TYR A 67 -14.80 4.51 -0.51
C TYR A 67 -14.44 5.85 -1.15
N PHE A 68 -13.63 5.78 -2.19
CA PHE A 68 -13.23 6.92 -3.00
C PHE A 68 -13.40 6.60 -4.47
N PRO A 69 -13.64 7.63 -5.31
CA PRO A 69 -13.62 7.50 -6.76
C PRO A 69 -12.34 6.81 -7.25
N ALA A 70 -12.46 6.01 -8.31
CA ALA A 70 -11.32 5.29 -8.88
C ALA A 70 -10.16 6.21 -9.31
N GLU A 71 -10.46 7.45 -9.70
CA GLU A 71 -9.48 8.49 -10.02
C GLU A 71 -8.65 8.93 -8.82
N ASP A 72 -9.23 8.94 -7.63
CA ASP A 72 -8.56 9.28 -6.36
C ASP A 72 -7.87 8.08 -5.73
N MET A 73 -8.08 6.88 -6.29
CA MET A 73 -7.48 5.65 -5.82
C MET A 73 -6.20 5.32 -6.60
N VAL A 74 -5.30 4.59 -5.94
CA VAL A 74 -4.12 4.06 -6.62
C VAL A 74 -4.49 2.73 -7.29
N MET A 75 -4.61 2.78 -8.61
CA MET A 75 -4.96 1.64 -9.46
C MET A 75 -3.72 0.97 -10.06
N SER A 76 -3.78 -0.33 -10.29
CA SER A 76 -2.74 -1.10 -10.99
C SER A 76 -3.33 -2.32 -11.65
N LYS A 77 -3.13 -2.44 -12.97
CA LYS A 77 -3.64 -3.55 -13.79
C LYS A 77 -5.15 -3.76 -13.61
N GLY A 78 -5.92 -2.67 -13.64
CA GLY A 78 -7.38 -2.70 -13.48
C GLY A 78 -7.88 -3.03 -12.07
N LYS A 79 -7.02 -2.97 -11.04
CA LYS A 79 -7.40 -3.25 -9.65
C LYS A 79 -6.93 -2.14 -8.71
N SER A 80 -7.73 -1.82 -7.70
CA SER A 80 -7.31 -0.93 -6.62
C SER A 80 -6.21 -1.57 -5.76
N LYS A 81 -5.20 -0.79 -5.39
CA LYS A 81 -4.18 -1.19 -4.40
C LYS A 81 -4.65 -1.00 -2.94
N GLY A 82 -5.89 -0.55 -2.74
CA GLY A 82 -6.51 -0.38 -1.44
C GLY A 82 -6.07 0.86 -0.66
N TYR A 83 -5.53 1.88 -1.36
CA TYR A 83 -5.21 3.17 -0.77
C TYR A 83 -5.43 4.31 -1.75
N SER A 84 -5.84 5.47 -1.22
CA SER A 84 -6.08 6.69 -1.98
C SER A 84 -4.77 7.40 -2.30
N ARG A 85 -4.80 8.28 -3.29
CA ARG A 85 -3.70 9.18 -3.66
C ARG A 85 -3.36 10.14 -2.52
N VAL A 86 -4.37 10.55 -1.75
CA VAL A 86 -4.19 11.37 -0.54
C VAL A 86 -3.42 10.60 0.52
N ALA A 87 -3.85 9.37 0.85
CA ALA A 87 -3.19 8.54 1.86
C ALA A 87 -1.72 8.25 1.50
N ILE A 88 -1.42 7.89 0.26
CA ILE A 88 -0.02 7.68 -0.17
C ILE A 88 0.79 8.98 -0.15
N GLY A 89 0.17 10.12 -0.47
CA GLY A 89 0.79 11.45 -0.36
C GLY A 89 1.20 11.77 1.07
N ARG A 90 0.30 11.55 2.04
CA ARG A 90 0.56 11.72 3.48
C ARG A 90 1.66 10.78 3.96
N TRP A 91 1.62 9.50 3.57
CA TRP A 91 2.67 8.54 3.91
C TRP A 91 4.04 8.96 3.37
N ASN A 92 4.11 9.36 2.10
CA ASN A 92 5.35 9.86 1.49
C ASN A 92 5.88 11.11 2.21
N LYS A 93 5.00 12.05 2.61
CA LYS A 93 5.39 13.24 3.39
C LYS A 93 5.95 12.83 4.76
N ALA A 94 5.29 11.91 5.46
CA ALA A 94 5.77 11.38 6.74
C ALA A 94 7.16 10.76 6.62
N GLN A 95 7.40 9.93 5.59
CA GLN A 95 8.72 9.31 5.36
C GLN A 95 9.81 10.36 5.11
N ARG A 96 9.51 11.42 4.35
CA ARG A 96 10.46 12.53 4.13
C ARG A 96 10.78 13.26 5.43
N LEU A 97 9.79 13.54 6.27
CA LEU A 97 10.00 14.21 7.56
C LEU A 97 10.77 13.33 8.55
N VAL A 98 10.44 12.04 8.62
CA VAL A 98 11.20 11.06 9.41
C VAL A 98 12.66 11.05 9.00
N LYS A 99 12.95 11.06 7.69
CA LYS A 99 14.33 11.14 7.20
C LYS A 99 15.02 12.43 7.67
N LYS A 100 14.41 13.60 7.46
CA LYS A 100 14.96 14.90 7.91
C LYS A 100 15.22 14.95 9.41
N MET A 101 14.27 14.47 10.21
CA MET A 101 14.39 14.44 11.67
C MET A 101 15.47 13.46 12.12
N THR A 102 15.66 12.35 11.39
CA THR A 102 16.73 11.40 11.67
C THR A 102 18.10 12.01 11.35
N GLU A 103 18.22 12.74 10.24
CA GLU A 103 19.44 13.51 9.91
C GLU A 103 19.73 14.54 11.01
N LYS A 104 18.73 15.35 11.39
CA LYS A 104 18.87 16.32 12.50
C LYS A 104 19.30 15.67 13.82
N TYR A 105 18.75 14.50 14.15
CA TYR A 105 19.16 13.73 15.34
C TYR A 105 20.62 13.28 15.28
N MET A 106 21.11 12.87 14.10
CA MET A 106 22.51 12.43 13.92
C MET A 106 23.49 13.59 13.98
N ASP A 107 23.05 14.79 13.60
CA ASP A 107 23.85 16.01 13.66
C ASP A 107 23.93 16.63 15.08
N LEU A 108 23.13 16.13 16.04
CA LEU A 108 23.18 16.61 17.42
C LEU A 108 24.46 16.15 18.13
N ALA A 109 25.16 17.10 18.74
CA ALA A 109 26.38 16.84 19.51
C ALA A 109 26.12 16.03 20.79
N ASP A 110 24.95 16.19 21.42
CA ASP A 110 24.52 15.44 22.60
C ASP A 110 23.24 14.63 22.32
N PRO A 111 23.34 13.30 22.19
CA PRO A 111 22.21 12.41 21.96
C PRO A 111 21.30 12.23 23.19
N MET A 112 21.66 12.79 24.35
CA MET A 112 20.84 12.79 25.57
C MET A 112 20.20 14.15 25.86
N SER A 113 20.44 15.15 25.00
CA SER A 113 19.79 16.45 25.09
C SER A 113 18.26 16.31 25.00
N ASP A 114 17.55 17.29 25.55
CA ASP A 114 16.08 17.29 25.49
C ASP A 114 15.58 17.41 24.04
N GLU A 115 16.31 18.13 23.18
CA GLU A 115 16.05 18.18 21.73
C GLU A 115 16.18 16.78 21.08
N ALA A 116 17.22 16.01 21.41
CA ALA A 116 17.39 14.65 20.90
C ALA A 116 16.23 13.72 21.31
N LYS A 117 15.73 13.86 22.55
CA LYS A 117 14.58 13.09 23.05
C LYS A 117 13.30 13.47 22.30
N GLU A 118 13.03 14.76 22.13
CA GLU A 118 11.86 15.24 21.40
C GLU A 118 11.86 14.74 19.95
N ILE A 119 12.99 14.89 19.25
CA ILE A 119 13.13 14.39 17.87
C ILE A 119 12.85 12.89 17.79
N LYS A 120 13.38 12.10 18.74
CA LYS A 120 13.16 10.65 18.79
C LYS A 120 11.70 10.28 19.02
N VAL A 121 10.99 11.02 19.87
CA VAL A 121 9.54 10.85 20.09
C VAL A 121 8.77 11.19 18.81
N THR A 122 9.05 12.33 18.19
CA THR A 122 8.39 12.75 16.95
C THR A 122 8.60 11.75 15.80
N ILE A 123 9.81 11.20 15.65
CA ILE A 123 10.09 10.16 14.66
C ILE A 123 9.22 8.92 14.90
N LYS A 124 9.10 8.51 16.17
CA LYS A 124 8.28 7.34 16.55
C LYS A 124 6.81 7.60 16.22
N GLU A 125 6.28 8.75 16.62
CA GLU A 125 4.89 9.15 16.36
C GLU A 125 4.58 9.22 14.86
N LEU A 126 5.45 9.85 14.06
CA LEU A 126 5.26 9.91 12.60
C LEU A 126 5.24 8.51 11.97
N LYS A 127 6.12 7.61 12.41
CA LYS A 127 6.15 6.22 11.90
C LYS A 127 4.87 5.48 12.24
N GLU A 128 4.45 5.51 13.50
CA GLU A 128 3.25 4.82 13.99
C GLU A 128 1.98 5.40 13.35
N CYS A 129 1.88 6.73 13.29
CA CYS A 129 0.70 7.41 12.79
C CYS A 129 0.54 7.28 11.26
N SER A 130 1.64 7.26 10.50
CA SER A 130 1.58 7.08 9.04
C SER A 130 1.02 5.72 8.58
N LEU A 131 1.04 4.72 9.46
CA LEU A 131 0.59 3.35 9.19
C LEU A 131 -0.82 3.07 9.71
N SER A 132 -1.35 3.89 10.62
CA SER A 132 -2.63 3.65 11.30
C SER A 132 -3.79 4.35 10.59
N PRO A 133 -4.91 3.66 10.29
CA PRO A 133 -6.10 4.29 9.73
C PRO A 133 -6.68 5.43 10.59
N SER A 134 -6.67 5.24 11.91
CA SER A 134 -7.18 6.23 12.88
C SER A 134 -6.48 7.59 12.80
N CYS A 135 -5.24 7.61 12.32
CA CYS A 135 -4.45 8.82 12.16
C CYS A 135 -4.81 9.62 10.90
N HIS A 136 -5.36 8.98 9.87
CA HIS A 136 -5.76 9.63 8.62
C HIS A 136 -7.16 10.24 8.70
N GLN A 137 -8.04 9.69 9.53
CA GLN A 137 -9.44 10.13 9.66
C GLN A 137 -9.61 11.42 10.47
N ASN A 138 -8.85 11.58 11.56
CA ASN A 138 -9.06 12.68 12.50
C ASN A 138 -8.26 13.95 12.18
N GLY A 139 -7.66 14.05 11.00
CA GLY A 139 -6.71 15.12 10.68
C GLY A 139 -5.40 15.07 11.50
N SER A 140 -5.29 14.17 12.47
CA SER A 140 -4.13 14.02 13.37
C SER A 140 -2.81 13.90 12.62
N LEU A 141 -2.75 13.06 11.58
CA LEU A 141 -1.55 12.96 10.74
C LEU A 141 -1.31 14.24 9.95
N ALA A 142 -2.35 14.92 9.46
CA ALA A 142 -2.19 16.17 8.72
C ALA A 142 -1.62 17.29 9.63
N THR A 143 -2.20 17.45 10.82
CA THR A 143 -1.71 18.39 11.83
C THR A 143 -0.28 18.06 12.26
N LEU A 144 0.03 16.79 12.55
CA LEU A 144 1.38 16.35 12.90
C LEU A 144 2.39 16.65 11.77
N LEU A 145 2.00 16.41 10.52
CA LEU A 145 2.84 16.72 9.36
C LEU A 145 3.07 18.22 9.18
N GLU A 146 2.10 19.07 9.51
CA GLU A 146 2.25 20.54 9.48
C GLU A 146 3.16 21.02 10.60
N THR A 147 2.91 20.60 11.86
CA THR A 147 3.72 20.98 13.02
C THR A 147 5.20 20.61 12.83
N VAL A 148 5.48 19.40 12.35
CA VAL A 148 6.87 18.95 12.13
C VAL A 148 7.51 19.64 10.92
N GLU A 149 6.72 20.01 9.92
CA GLU A 149 7.24 20.77 8.78
C GLU A 149 7.61 22.21 9.19
N GLU A 150 6.89 22.83 10.11
CA GLU A 150 7.25 24.13 10.66
C GLU A 150 8.54 24.10 11.48
N THR A 151 8.72 23.09 12.34
CA THR A 151 9.93 22.94 13.17
C THR A 151 11.18 22.54 12.38
N THR A 152 11.02 22.10 11.13
CA THR A 152 12.12 21.74 10.22
C THR A 152 12.41 22.80 9.15
N LYS A 153 11.67 23.91 9.11
CA LYS A 153 12.02 25.06 8.26
C LYS A 153 13.31 25.70 8.78
N PRO A 154 14.28 26.04 7.90
CA PRO A 154 15.42 26.84 8.34
C PRO A 154 14.91 28.19 8.84
N VAL A 155 15.37 28.60 10.03
CA VAL A 155 15.16 29.96 10.54
C VAL A 155 15.73 30.89 9.47
N LYS A 156 14.87 31.67 8.82
CA LYS A 156 15.33 32.79 7.99
C LYS A 156 16.05 33.73 8.94
N THR A 157 17.37 33.73 8.91
CA THR A 157 18.16 34.80 9.51
C THR A 157 17.74 36.08 8.80
N GLU A 158 16.97 36.91 9.50
CA GLU A 158 16.80 38.30 9.15
C GLU A 158 18.20 38.89 9.06
N LYS A 159 18.64 39.20 7.84
CA LYS A 159 19.79 40.06 7.64
C LYS A 159 19.36 41.43 8.14
N GLU A 160 19.77 41.78 9.36
CA GLU A 160 19.82 43.17 9.80
C GLU A 160 20.59 43.98 8.75
N ALA A 161 19.93 45.02 8.25
CA ALA A 161 20.45 46.01 7.32
C ALA A 161 20.73 47.31 8.09
#